data_AF-A0A5C7TC60-F1
#
_entry.id   AF-A0A5C7TC60-F1
#
_cell.length_a   1.000
_cell.length_b   1.000
_cell.length_c   1.000
_cell.angle_alpha   90.00
_cell.angle_beta   90.00
_cell.angle_gamma   90.00
#
_symmetry.space_group_name_H-M   'P 1'
#
loop_
_entity.id
_entity.type
_entity.pdbx_description
1 polymer ?
#
loop_
_entity_poly.entity_id
_entity_poly.type
_entity_poly.pdbx_seq_one_letter_code
_entity_poly.pdbx_strand_id
1 'polypeptide(L)'
;MVFSTLTQAAQPSTTALRFTACNVLLQEIPGEVSLAYLISGCPLGCKGCHSADSWSAQQGEVLSAARLLADAEKYRGLLSCVLMLGGEWQPGALSELLQLCRQLELKTALYTGLPYCPSALLPLLDYVKTGPWQAELGGINSPTSNQRLYDLKRQLCLNPLLWPDPAPAYPAKPALAPA
;
A
#
# COMPACT_ATOMS: atom_id res chain seq x y z
N MET A 1 -49.72 13.54 -6.03
CA MET A 1 -48.40 13.17 -6.57
C MET A 1 -47.36 14.08 -5.94
N VAL A 2 -46.55 13.57 -5.02
CA VAL A 2 -45.22 14.13 -4.71
C VAL A 2 -44.46 13.03 -3.98
N PHE A 3 -43.65 12.29 -4.74
CA PHE A 3 -42.71 11.32 -4.21
C PHE A 3 -41.53 12.11 -3.62
N SER A 4 -41.39 12.02 -2.29
CA SER A 4 -40.20 12.46 -1.57
C SER A 4 -39.07 11.51 -1.92
N THR A 5 -38.14 11.94 -2.77
CA THR A 5 -36.89 11.20 -3.01
C THR A 5 -35.96 11.48 -1.83
N LEU A 6 -36.02 10.60 -0.85
CA LEU A 6 -34.97 10.45 0.15
C LEU A 6 -33.67 10.13 -0.59
N THR A 7 -32.74 11.06 -0.53
CA THR A 7 -31.33 10.90 -0.88
C THR A 7 -30.81 9.63 -0.22
N GLN A 8 -30.51 8.63 -1.03
CA GLN A 8 -29.84 7.42 -0.57
C GLN A 8 -28.40 7.81 -0.19
N ALA A 9 -28.14 7.89 1.11
CA ALA A 9 -26.77 7.96 1.61
C ALA A 9 -26.01 6.72 1.11
N ALA A 10 -24.86 6.93 0.48
CA ALA A 10 -23.99 5.85 0.06
C ALA A 10 -23.63 4.97 1.27
N GLN A 11 -23.93 3.68 1.21
CA GLN A 11 -23.57 2.75 2.28
C GLN A 11 -22.04 2.58 2.32
N PRO A 12 -21.39 2.65 3.48
CA PRO A 12 -19.98 2.29 3.58
C PRO A 12 -19.84 0.79 3.30
N SER A 13 -19.00 0.41 2.35
CA SER A 13 -18.68 -0.98 2.06
C SER A 13 -17.76 -1.53 3.16
N THR A 14 -18.35 -2.07 4.23
CA THR A 14 -17.66 -2.52 5.45
C THR A 14 -17.11 -3.94 5.35
N THR A 15 -16.13 -4.18 4.49
CA THR A 15 -15.33 -5.43 4.57
C THR A 15 -14.01 -5.10 5.25
N ALA A 16 -13.80 -5.65 6.44
CA ALA A 16 -12.61 -5.41 7.24
C ALA A 16 -11.35 -5.91 6.53
N LEU A 17 -10.27 -5.12 6.59
CA LEU A 17 -8.95 -5.53 6.11
C LEU A 17 -8.38 -6.65 6.99
N ARG A 18 -7.70 -7.60 6.35
CA ARG A 18 -6.95 -8.67 7.01
C ARG A 18 -5.50 -8.66 6.56
N PHE A 19 -4.62 -9.25 7.36
CA PHE A 19 -3.20 -9.37 7.04
C PHE A 19 -2.65 -10.73 7.47
N THR A 20 -1.70 -11.28 6.71
CA THR A 20 -1.03 -12.55 7.01
C THR A 20 0.33 -12.38 7.68
N ALA A 21 0.96 -11.21 7.54
CA ALA A 21 2.25 -10.91 8.17
C ALA A 21 2.32 -9.45 8.62
N CYS A 22 2.99 -9.22 9.76
CA CYS A 22 3.28 -7.90 10.30
C CYS A 22 4.74 -7.87 10.76
N ASN A 23 5.57 -7.02 10.13
CA ASN A 23 7.02 -6.97 10.35
C ASN A 23 7.52 -5.54 10.33
N VAL A 24 8.62 -5.27 11.05
CA VAL A 24 9.36 -4.01 10.89
C VAL A 24 10.39 -4.22 9.79
N LEU A 25 10.32 -3.43 8.72
CA LEU A 25 11.17 -3.50 7.55
C LEU A 25 11.97 -2.20 7.39
N LEU A 26 13.21 -2.32 6.89
CA LEU A 26 14.15 -1.20 6.72
C LEU A 26 14.49 -0.89 5.26
N GLN A 27 14.14 -1.79 4.34
CA GLN A 27 14.60 -1.74 2.95
C GLN A 27 13.49 -1.45 1.95
N GLU A 28 12.22 -1.64 2.31
CA GLU A 28 11.11 -1.48 1.38
C GLU A 28 10.91 -0.01 0.95
N ILE A 29 10.97 0.92 1.90
CA ILE A 29 10.87 2.35 1.63
C ILE A 29 12.22 3.00 1.97
N PRO A 30 13.01 3.46 0.98
CA PRO A 30 14.35 4.02 1.22
C PRO A 30 14.33 5.15 2.24
N GLY A 31 15.09 4.98 3.33
CA GLY A 31 15.23 5.97 4.40
C GLY A 31 14.18 5.90 5.49
N GLU A 32 13.26 4.92 5.46
CA GLU A 32 12.21 4.76 6.46
C GLU A 32 12.35 3.46 7.26
N VAL A 33 11.90 3.50 8.51
CA VAL A 33 11.65 2.30 9.33
C VAL A 33 10.14 2.03 9.26
N SER A 34 9.76 1.01 8.50
CA SER A 34 8.36 0.74 8.15
C SER A 34 7.77 -0.38 9.01
N LEU A 35 6.65 -0.11 9.68
CA LEU A 35 5.75 -1.16 10.15
C LEU A 35 4.93 -1.65 8.95
N ALA A 36 5.24 -2.84 8.45
CA ALA A 36 4.70 -3.38 7.21
C ALA A 36 3.66 -4.48 7.48
N TYR A 37 2.49 -4.36 6.85
CA TYR A 37 1.45 -5.37 6.84
C TYR A 37 1.31 -5.98 5.45
N LEU A 38 1.37 -7.31 5.35
CA LEU A 38 1.00 -8.04 4.14
C LEU A 38 -0.50 -8.31 4.16
N ILE A 39 -1.25 -7.54 3.36
CA ILE A 39 -2.71 -7.59 3.33
C ILE A 39 -3.19 -8.88 2.64
N SER A 40 -4.27 -9.49 3.16
CA SER A 40 -4.88 -10.68 2.56
C SER A 40 -5.92 -10.31 1.50
N GLY A 41 -6.10 -11.18 0.52
CA GLY A 41 -7.04 -11.03 -0.60
C GLY A 41 -6.39 -10.38 -1.80
N CYS A 42 -6.09 -11.12 -2.87
CA CYS A 42 -5.55 -10.55 -4.11
C CYS A 42 -6.31 -11.11 -5.31
N PRO A 43 -7.17 -10.33 -5.98
CA PRO A 43 -7.88 -10.79 -7.16
C PRO A 43 -6.99 -10.79 -8.42
N LEU A 44 -5.81 -10.17 -8.39
CA LEU A 44 -4.94 -10.06 -9.56
C LEU A 44 -4.30 -11.39 -9.97
N GLY A 45 -4.05 -12.29 -9.01
CA GLY A 45 -3.62 -13.66 -9.30
C GLY A 45 -2.35 -13.77 -10.17
N CYS A 46 -1.38 -12.85 -10.02
CA CYS A 46 -0.21 -12.80 -10.90
C CYS A 46 0.55 -14.14 -10.91
N LYS A 47 0.81 -14.71 -12.09
CA LYS A 47 1.53 -15.98 -12.22
C LYS A 47 2.92 -15.88 -11.58
N GLY A 48 3.24 -16.83 -10.70
CA GLY A 48 4.53 -16.86 -9.99
C GLY A 48 4.68 -15.78 -8.92
N CYS A 49 3.59 -15.22 -8.39
CA CYS A 49 3.63 -14.24 -7.31
C CYS A 49 4.32 -14.80 -6.07
N HIS A 50 5.24 -14.02 -5.50
CA HIS A 50 5.97 -14.38 -4.27
C HIS A 50 5.05 -14.51 -3.04
N SER A 51 3.92 -13.79 -3.03
CA SER A 51 2.97 -13.78 -1.92
C SER A 51 1.66 -14.47 -2.28
N ALA A 52 1.72 -15.56 -3.06
CA ALA A 52 0.54 -16.30 -3.50
C ALA A 52 -0.35 -16.78 -2.33
N ASP A 53 0.25 -17.06 -1.17
CA ASP A 53 -0.49 -17.44 0.03
C ASP A 53 -1.45 -16.34 0.50
N SER A 54 -1.13 -15.07 0.26
CA SER A 54 -2.00 -13.94 0.61
C SER A 54 -3.24 -13.78 -0.29
N TRP A 55 -3.44 -14.62 -1.32
CA TRP A 55 -4.53 -14.40 -2.29
C TRP A 55 -5.94 -14.57 -1.71
N SER A 56 -6.12 -15.43 -0.72
CA SER A 56 -7.43 -15.62 -0.08
C SER A 56 -7.72 -14.46 0.87
N ALA A 57 -8.86 -13.79 0.65
CA ALA A 57 -9.34 -12.70 1.49
C ALA A 57 -9.72 -13.14 2.91
N GLN A 58 -9.83 -14.45 3.16
CA GLN A 58 -10.21 -15.03 4.45
C GLN A 58 -9.01 -15.36 5.33
N GLN A 59 -7.79 -15.32 4.79
CA GLN A 59 -6.59 -15.65 5.54
C GLN A 59 -6.13 -14.53 6.48
N GLY A 60 -5.33 -14.91 7.47
CA GLY A 60 -4.70 -13.98 8.39
C GLY A 60 -5.64 -13.45 9.47
N GLU A 61 -5.27 -12.33 10.08
CA GLU A 61 -5.98 -11.68 11.18
C GLU A 61 -6.60 -10.37 10.72
N VAL A 62 -7.65 -9.89 11.42
CA VAL A 62 -8.24 -8.58 11.13
C VAL A 62 -7.27 -7.47 11.55
N LEU A 63 -7.00 -6.53 10.65
CA LEU A 63 -6.27 -5.31 10.96
C LEU A 63 -7.25 -4.24 11.44
N SER A 64 -7.50 -4.20 12.75
CA SER A 64 -8.31 -3.16 13.37
C SER A 64 -7.48 -1.92 13.72
N ALA A 65 -8.14 -0.78 13.90
CA ALA A 65 -7.49 0.43 14.41
C ALA A 65 -6.77 0.20 15.76
N ALA A 66 -7.41 -0.55 16.67
CA ALA A 66 -6.81 -0.90 17.96
C ALA A 66 -5.55 -1.76 17.81
N ARG A 67 -5.55 -2.71 16.86
CA ARG A 67 -4.37 -3.52 16.57
C ARG A 67 -3.23 -2.67 16.00
N LEU A 68 -3.53 -1.82 15.02
CA LEU A 68 -2.55 -0.90 14.42
C LEU A 68 -1.92 0.01 15.48
N LEU A 69 -2.74 0.61 16.35
CA LEU A 69 -2.28 1.45 17.45
C LEU A 69 -1.35 0.68 18.40
N ALA A 70 -1.72 -0.53 18.80
CA ALA A 70 -0.91 -1.35 19.69
C ALA A 70 0.44 -1.74 19.06
N ASP A 71 0.45 -2.10 17.77
CA ASP A 71 1.67 -2.45 17.05
C ASP A 71 2.58 -1.22 16.87
N ALA A 72 2.02 -0.06 16.51
CA ALA A 72 2.77 1.20 16.40
C ALA A 72 3.37 1.63 17.74
N GLU A 73 2.60 1.47 18.82
CA GLU A 73 3.03 1.81 20.18
C GLU A 73 4.23 1.00 20.64
N LYS A 74 4.25 -0.29 20.32
CA LYS A 74 5.36 -1.19 20.66
C LYS A 74 6.72 -0.68 20.17
N TYR A 75 6.74 0.07 19.07
CA TYR A 75 7.94 0.61 18.44
C TYR A 75 7.94 2.16 18.42
N ARG A 76 7.23 2.79 19.36
CA ARG A 76 7.13 4.25 19.46
C ARG A 76 8.52 4.90 19.43
N GLY A 77 8.68 5.91 18.58
CA GLY A 77 9.94 6.64 18.40
C GLY A 77 10.97 5.97 17.51
N LEU A 78 10.73 4.72 17.07
CA LEU A 78 11.57 4.00 16.10
C LEU A 78 10.96 3.97 14.71
N LEU A 79 9.63 3.88 14.62
CA LEU A 79 8.92 3.87 13.34
C LEU A 79 8.84 5.26 12.73
N SER A 80 8.97 5.34 11.41
CA SER A 80 8.76 6.56 10.64
C SER A 80 7.67 6.39 9.56
N CYS A 81 7.31 5.13 9.25
CA CYS A 81 6.38 4.82 8.18
C CYS A 81 5.50 3.60 8.54
N VAL A 82 4.27 3.56 8.02
CA VAL A 82 3.45 2.36 7.93
C VAL A 82 3.32 1.97 6.46
N LEU A 83 3.60 0.71 6.14
CA LEU A 83 3.57 0.17 4.78
C LEU A 83 2.49 -0.89 4.65
N MET A 84 1.53 -0.66 3.75
CA MET A 84 0.53 -1.64 3.37
C MET A 84 1.04 -2.34 2.10
N LEU A 85 1.55 -3.56 2.26
CA LEU A 85 1.88 -4.43 1.13
C LEU A 85 0.59 -5.01 0.53
N GLY A 86 0.61 -5.48 -0.72
CA GLY A 86 -0.51 -6.23 -1.32
C GLY A 86 -0.93 -7.45 -0.46
N GLY A 87 -1.86 -8.34 -0.78
CA GLY A 87 -2.57 -8.70 -2.00
C GLY A 87 -3.20 -7.55 -2.75
N GLU A 88 -4.45 -7.23 -2.45
CA GLU A 88 -5.14 -5.98 -2.80
C GLU A 88 -6.16 -5.67 -1.70
N TRP A 89 -6.40 -4.39 -1.50
CA TRP A 89 -7.02 -3.83 -0.32
C TRP A 89 -8.46 -3.39 -0.61
N GLN A 90 -9.25 -3.20 0.46
CA GLN A 90 -10.58 -2.59 0.37
C GLN A 90 -10.45 -1.08 0.57
N PRO A 91 -10.81 -0.23 -0.42
CA PRO A 91 -10.52 1.21 -0.39
C PRO A 91 -11.01 1.93 0.87
N GLY A 92 -12.22 1.62 1.35
CA GLY A 92 -12.79 2.26 2.54
C GLY A 92 -12.00 1.94 3.79
N ALA A 93 -11.86 0.65 4.13
CA ALA A 93 -11.12 0.21 5.30
C ALA A 93 -9.64 0.65 5.27
N LEU A 94 -9.00 0.64 4.08
CA LEU A 94 -7.63 1.13 3.95
C LEU A 94 -7.55 2.64 4.24
N SER A 95 -8.47 3.43 3.71
CA SER A 95 -8.48 4.89 3.91
C SER A 95 -8.54 5.26 5.39
N GLU A 96 -9.39 4.58 6.17
CA GLU A 96 -9.52 4.80 7.61
C GLU A 96 -8.20 4.51 8.36
N LEU A 97 -7.54 3.39 8.04
CA LEU A 97 -6.26 3.04 8.67
C LEU A 97 -5.13 3.99 8.25
N LEU A 98 -5.07 4.42 6.98
CA LEU A 98 -4.08 5.40 6.52
C LEU A 98 -4.28 6.76 7.21
N GLN A 99 -5.53 7.21 7.38
CA GLN A 99 -5.84 8.43 8.13
C GLN A 99 -5.35 8.33 9.58
N LEU A 100 -5.58 7.19 10.24
CA LEU A 100 -5.07 6.94 11.59
C LEU A 100 -3.55 6.99 11.66
N CYS A 101 -2.83 6.38 10.70
CA CYS A 101 -1.36 6.44 10.65
C CYS A 101 -0.86 7.89 10.58
N ARG A 102 -1.52 8.73 9.80
CA ARG A 102 -1.18 10.16 9.67
C ARG A 102 -1.44 10.95 10.96
N GLN A 103 -2.49 10.61 11.71
CA GLN A 103 -2.75 11.18 13.04
C GLN A 103 -1.66 10.82 14.05
N LEU A 104 -0.99 9.68 13.86
CA LEU A 104 0.19 9.27 14.62
C LEU A 104 1.49 9.89 14.09
N GLU A 105 1.41 10.83 13.14
CA GLU A 105 2.55 11.49 12.50
C GLU A 105 3.50 10.52 11.76
N LEU A 106 3.00 9.34 11.38
CA LEU A 106 3.74 8.38 10.56
C LEU A 106 3.46 8.61 9.08
N LYS A 107 4.51 8.45 8.26
CA LYS A 107 4.34 8.41 6.80
C LYS A 107 3.57 7.17 6.39
N THR A 108 2.92 7.24 5.24
CA THR A 108 2.10 6.15 4.72
C THR A 108 2.58 5.69 3.35
N ALA A 109 2.72 4.38 3.20
CA ALA A 109 3.15 3.75 1.96
C ALA A 109 2.19 2.64 1.55
N LEU A 110 1.98 2.49 0.24
CA LEU A 110 1.16 1.43 -0.35
C LEU A 110 1.91 0.72 -1.46
N TYR A 111 1.97 -0.61 -1.42
CA TYR A 111 2.34 -1.43 -2.58
C TYR A 111 1.07 -2.04 -3.16
N THR A 112 0.78 -1.70 -4.43
CA THR A 112 -0.29 -2.33 -5.20
C THR A 112 0.27 -3.01 -6.45
N GLY A 113 -0.41 -4.06 -6.91
CA GLY A 113 -0.19 -4.69 -8.20
C GLY A 113 -0.90 -3.96 -9.35
N LEU A 114 -1.72 -2.95 -9.06
CA LEU A 114 -2.33 -2.11 -10.09
C LEU A 114 -1.25 -1.27 -10.82
N PRO A 115 -1.40 -0.99 -12.12
CA PRO A 115 -0.44 -0.18 -12.86
C PRO A 115 -0.53 1.33 -12.55
N TYR A 116 -1.42 1.73 -11.66
CA TYR A 116 -1.69 3.11 -11.28
C TYR A 116 -1.84 3.27 -9.76
N CYS A 117 -1.68 4.50 -9.28
CA CYS A 117 -2.07 4.90 -7.95
C CYS A 117 -3.58 5.19 -7.94
N PRO A 118 -4.38 4.58 -7.05
CA PRO A 118 -5.79 4.92 -6.89
C PRO A 118 -5.93 6.38 -6.43
N SER A 119 -6.63 7.19 -7.23
CA SER A 119 -6.76 8.64 -6.98
C SER A 119 -7.38 8.96 -5.62
N ALA A 120 -8.29 8.12 -5.13
CA ALA A 120 -8.93 8.29 -3.83
C ALA A 120 -7.95 8.14 -2.64
N LEU A 121 -6.87 7.37 -2.80
CA LEU A 121 -5.87 7.17 -1.73
C LEU A 121 -4.71 8.15 -1.84
N LEU A 122 -4.51 8.80 -2.99
CA LEU A 122 -3.39 9.70 -3.24
C LEU A 122 -3.18 10.75 -2.12
N PRO A 123 -4.21 11.41 -1.55
CA PRO A 123 -4.02 12.39 -0.48
C PRO A 123 -3.56 11.78 0.85
N LEU A 124 -3.68 10.46 1.00
CA LEU A 124 -3.36 9.71 2.21
C LEU A 124 -2.04 8.97 2.12
N LEU A 125 -1.27 9.14 1.03
CA LEU A 125 -0.03 8.43 0.77
C LEU A 125 1.15 9.39 0.62
N ASP A 126 2.27 9.04 1.24
CA ASP A 126 3.58 9.64 0.97
C ASP A 126 4.31 8.85 -0.13
N TYR A 127 4.14 7.52 -0.13
CA TYR A 127 4.77 6.63 -1.09
C TYR A 127 3.76 5.66 -1.72
N VAL A 128 3.98 5.34 -3.00
CA VAL A 128 3.22 4.27 -3.67
C VAL A 128 4.11 3.47 -4.58
N LYS A 129 4.01 2.15 -4.52
CA LYS A 129 4.55 1.24 -5.52
C LYS A 129 3.43 0.71 -6.39
N THR A 130 3.60 0.77 -7.70
CA THR A 130 2.64 0.28 -8.70
C THR A 130 3.26 -0.79 -9.60
N GLY A 131 2.42 -1.52 -10.32
CA GLY A 131 2.79 -2.49 -11.34
C GLY A 131 2.60 -3.95 -10.90
N PRO A 132 1.96 -4.81 -11.72
CA PRO A 132 1.76 -6.21 -11.38
C PRO A 132 3.09 -6.95 -11.35
N TRP A 133 3.15 -8.09 -10.66
CA TRP A 133 4.30 -8.98 -10.73
C TRP A 133 4.39 -9.63 -12.12
N GLN A 134 5.58 -9.58 -12.74
CA GLN A 134 5.92 -10.24 -14.00
C GLN A 134 7.30 -10.91 -13.83
N ALA A 135 7.34 -12.24 -13.83
CA ALA A 135 8.54 -13.00 -13.48
C ALA A 135 9.71 -12.70 -14.42
N GLU A 136 9.42 -12.48 -15.70
CA GLU A 136 10.37 -12.14 -16.75
C GLU A 136 11.01 -10.75 -16.60
N LEU A 137 10.37 -9.84 -15.85
CA LEU A 137 10.89 -8.49 -15.59
C LEU A 137 11.56 -8.36 -14.22
N GLY A 138 11.31 -9.31 -13.31
CA GLY A 138 11.85 -9.34 -11.96
C GLY A 138 11.21 -8.33 -11.00
N GLY A 139 11.70 -8.35 -9.75
CA GLY A 139 11.21 -7.49 -8.68
C GLY A 139 11.66 -6.05 -8.77
N ILE A 140 11.19 -5.22 -7.84
CA ILE A 140 11.43 -3.76 -7.85
C ILE A 140 12.92 -3.36 -7.84
N ASN A 141 13.77 -4.24 -7.30
CA ASN A 141 15.23 -4.11 -7.29
C ASN A 141 15.88 -4.42 -8.66
N SER A 142 15.12 -4.87 -9.66
CA SER A 142 15.60 -5.05 -11.02
C SER A 142 15.42 -3.77 -11.83
N PRO A 143 16.46 -3.31 -12.57
CA PRO A 143 16.32 -2.21 -13.55
C PRO A 143 15.29 -2.51 -14.65
N THR A 144 15.04 -3.79 -14.97
CA THR A 144 14.10 -4.21 -16.02
C THR A 144 12.66 -4.35 -15.52
N SER A 145 12.42 -4.18 -14.22
CA SER A 145 11.08 -4.37 -13.65
C SER A 145 10.07 -3.43 -14.28
N ASN A 146 8.81 -3.84 -14.38
CA ASN A 146 7.68 -2.95 -14.66
C ASN A 146 7.16 -2.25 -13.40
N GLN A 147 7.65 -2.64 -12.21
CA GLN A 147 7.20 -2.10 -10.95
C GLN A 147 7.91 -0.78 -10.63
N ARG A 148 7.20 0.20 -10.08
CA ARG A 148 7.78 1.51 -9.76
C ARG A 148 7.33 1.99 -8.39
N LEU A 149 8.28 2.30 -7.50
CA LEU A 149 8.06 3.00 -6.23
C LEU A 149 8.26 4.50 -6.44
N TYR A 150 7.30 5.28 -5.96
CA TYR A 150 7.27 6.73 -6.08
C TYR A 150 7.25 7.41 -4.72
N ASP A 151 8.01 8.50 -4.58
CA ASP A 151 7.80 9.53 -3.57
C ASP A 151 6.83 10.56 -4.16
N LEU A 152 5.62 10.65 -3.59
CA LEU A 152 4.55 11.48 -4.13
C LEU A 152 4.77 12.96 -3.90
N LYS A 153 5.45 13.32 -2.80
CA LYS A 153 5.75 14.72 -2.44
C LYS A 153 6.88 15.27 -3.30
N ARG A 154 7.94 14.49 -3.48
CA ARG A 154 9.13 14.89 -4.25
C ARG A 154 8.98 14.61 -5.74
N GLN A 155 8.00 13.80 -6.14
CA GLN A 155 7.75 13.39 -7.52
C GLN A 155 8.97 12.70 -8.12
N LEU A 156 9.47 11.70 -7.40
CA LEU A 156 10.63 10.90 -7.77
C LEU A 156 10.24 9.42 -7.87
N CYS A 157 10.83 8.70 -8.82
CA CYS A 157 10.90 7.25 -8.76
C CYS A 157 12.13 6.82 -7.95
N LEU A 158 11.90 6.00 -6.93
CA LEU A 158 12.91 5.56 -5.97
C LEU A 158 13.56 4.21 -6.32
N ASN A 159 13.09 3.49 -7.35
CA ASN A 159 13.64 2.19 -7.75
C ASN A 159 15.18 2.15 -7.83
N PRO A 160 15.86 3.16 -8.39
CA PRO A 160 17.32 3.15 -8.47
C PRO A 160 18.03 2.97 -7.13
N LEU A 161 17.42 3.40 -6.03
CA LEU A 161 17.96 3.25 -4.67
C LEU A 161 17.87 1.81 -4.15
N LEU A 162 17.04 0.97 -4.78
CA LEU A 162 16.79 -0.42 -4.41
C LEU A 162 17.56 -1.42 -5.29
N TRP A 163 18.29 -0.94 -6.30
CA TRP A 163 19.05 -1.80 -7.20
C TRP A 163 20.31 -2.37 -6.53
N PRO A 164 20.84 -3.52 -7.00
CA PRO A 164 22.11 -4.07 -6.52
C PRO A 164 23.29 -3.10 -6.63
N ASP A 165 23.30 -2.30 -7.70
CA ASP A 165 24.16 -1.13 -7.84
C ASP A 165 23.28 0.14 -7.74
N PRO A 166 23.18 0.75 -6.55
CA PRO A 166 22.27 1.86 -6.34
C PRO A 166 22.65 3.07 -7.19
N ALA A 167 21.63 3.68 -7.79
CA ALA A 167 21.78 4.92 -8.57
C ALA A 167 20.83 6.01 -8.04
N PRO A 168 21.01 7.28 -8.43
CA PRO A 168 20.13 8.35 -7.99
C PRO A 168 18.68 8.14 -8.43
N ALA A 169 17.74 8.49 -7.56
CA ALA A 169 16.32 8.62 -7.91
C ALA A 169 16.13 9.67 -9.01
N TYR A 170 15.11 9.48 -9.86
CA TYR A 170 14.84 10.36 -11.00
C TYR A 170 13.40 10.93 -10.97
N PRO A 171 13.15 12.09 -11.59
CA PRO A 171 11.80 12.67 -11.64
C PRO A 171 10.79 11.75 -12.32
N ALA A 172 9.71 11.42 -11.60
CA ALA A 172 8.62 10.61 -12.12
C ALA A 172 7.36 10.75 -11.25
N LYS A 173 6.19 10.44 -11.83
CA LYS A 173 4.91 10.38 -11.09
C LYS A 173 4.19 9.09 -11.48
N PRO A 174 3.43 8.48 -10.57
CA PRO A 174 2.59 7.35 -10.94
C PRO A 174 1.50 7.81 -11.91
N ALA A 175 1.09 6.91 -12.81
CA ALA A 175 -0.21 7.03 -13.43
C ALA A 175 -1.30 7.03 -12.33
N LEU A 176 -2.36 7.80 -12.51
CA LEU A 176 -3.52 7.78 -11.63
C LEU A 176 -4.61 6.93 -12.27
N ALA A 177 -5.51 6.38 -11.45
CA ALA A 177 -6.68 5.67 -11.96
C ALA A 177 -7.42 6.58 -12.98
N PRO A 178 -7.76 6.08 -14.17
CA PRO A 178 -8.56 6.84 -15.12
C PRO A 178 -9.93 7.18 -14.51
N ALA A 179 -10.47 8.34 -14.90
CA ALA A 179 -11.78 8.83 -14.46
C ALA A 179 -12.92 7.92 -14.92
#